data_AF-A0A7W1JA95-F1
#
_entry.id   AF-A0A7W1JA95-F1
#
_cell.length_a   1.000
_cell.length_b   1.000
_cell.length_c   1.000
_cell.angle_alpha   90.00
_cell.angle_beta   90.00
_cell.angle_gamma   90.00
#
_symmetry.space_group_name_H-M   'P 1'
#
loop_
_entity.id
_entity.type
_entity.pdbx_description
1 polymer ?
#
loop_
_entity_poly.entity_id
_entity_poly.type
_entity_poly.pdbx_seq_one_letter_code
_entity_poly.pdbx_strand_id
1 'polypeptide(L)'
;MLTTDHVQAFDRDGSCLVPGLFSPDEVAALIAAAEAGGRPVADMPDAEGRSSTLSLWTDAGEDPFGAVTRSVRIVTGARMLLRDDVYHWHSKIMRKEPRVGGAWEWHQDYGYWYHDGCLAPR
;
A
#
# COMPACT_ATOMS: atom_id res chain seq x y z
N MET A 1 2.75 -14.38 -8.94
CA MET A 1 1.28 -14.28 -9.10
C MET A 1 0.61 -14.87 -7.87
N LEU A 2 -0.57 -14.37 -7.48
CA LEU A 2 -1.35 -15.00 -6.41
C LEU A 2 -1.82 -16.39 -6.83
N THR A 3 -2.07 -17.25 -5.84
CA THR A 3 -2.55 -18.63 -6.00
C THR A 3 -3.74 -18.86 -5.07
N THR A 4 -4.46 -19.96 -5.25
CA THR A 4 -5.58 -20.33 -4.38
C THR A 4 -5.16 -20.50 -2.92
N ASP A 5 -3.94 -20.99 -2.65
CA ASP A 5 -3.42 -21.13 -1.28
C ASP A 5 -3.27 -19.76 -0.59
N HIS A 6 -2.90 -18.72 -1.34
CA HIS A 6 -2.85 -17.35 -0.82
C HIS A 6 -4.25 -16.82 -0.50
N VAL A 7 -5.26 -17.15 -1.31
CA VAL A 7 -6.66 -16.79 -1.04
C VAL A 7 -7.14 -17.45 0.25
N GLN A 8 -6.85 -18.75 0.44
CA GLN A 8 -7.21 -19.47 1.66
C GLN A 8 -6.49 -18.93 2.90
N ALA A 9 -5.22 -18.54 2.77
CA ALA A 9 -4.48 -17.87 3.84
C ALA A 9 -5.11 -16.52 4.20
N PHE A 10 -5.49 -15.73 3.20
CA PHE A 10 -6.16 -14.45 3.41
C PHE A 10 -7.51 -14.61 4.12
N ASP A 11 -8.34 -15.58 3.72
CA ASP A 11 -9.64 -15.82 4.36
C ASP A 11 -9.51 -16.24 5.83
N ARG A 12 -8.46 -17.02 6.15
CA ARG A 12 -8.22 -17.55 7.49
C ARG A 12 -7.54 -16.53 8.40
N ASP A 13 -6.52 -15.84 7.90
CA ASP A 13 -5.57 -15.06 8.71
C ASP A 13 -5.75 -13.55 8.52
N GLY A 14 -6.60 -13.11 7.58
CA GLY A 14 -6.77 -11.70 7.20
C GLY A 14 -5.62 -11.13 6.37
N SER A 15 -4.64 -11.94 5.97
CA SER A 15 -3.49 -11.53 5.16
C SER A 15 -2.83 -12.72 4.45
N CYS A 16 -2.03 -12.46 3.41
CA CYS A 16 -1.21 -13.48 2.75
C CYS A 16 0.11 -12.89 2.24
N LEU A 17 1.19 -13.68 2.19
CA LEU A 17 2.50 -13.29 1.69
C LEU A 17 2.79 -13.92 0.33
N VAL A 18 3.09 -13.10 -0.68
CA VAL A 18 3.46 -13.57 -2.02
C VAL A 18 4.91 -13.17 -2.32
N PRO A 19 5.89 -14.09 -2.15
CA PRO A 19 7.30 -13.76 -2.38
C PRO A 19 7.57 -13.50 -3.87
N GLY A 20 8.44 -12.53 -4.15
CA GLY A 20 8.90 -12.26 -5.52
C GLY A 20 7.81 -11.83 -6.49
N LEU A 21 6.77 -11.10 -6.01
CA LEU A 21 5.72 -10.57 -6.89
C LEU A 21 6.28 -9.57 -7.93
N PHE A 22 7.32 -8.84 -7.52
CA PHE A 22 8.10 -7.94 -8.37
C PHE A 22 9.57 -8.39 -8.40
N SER A 23 10.22 -8.18 -9.52
CA SER A 23 11.65 -8.49 -9.68
C SER A 23 12.51 -7.48 -8.91
N PRO A 24 13.79 -7.81 -8.64
CA PRO A 24 14.72 -6.87 -8.03
C PRO A 24 14.84 -5.54 -8.79
N ASP A 25 14.83 -5.57 -10.13
CA ASP A 25 14.94 -4.37 -10.96
C ASP A 25 13.69 -3.47 -10.86
N GLU A 26 12.51 -4.09 -10.79
CA GLU A 26 11.25 -3.36 -10.58
C GLU A 26 11.21 -2.71 -9.20
N VAL A 27 11.68 -3.42 -8.17
CA VAL A 27 11.80 -2.88 -6.82
C VAL A 27 12.81 -1.73 -6.77
N ALA A 28 13.96 -1.87 -7.44
CA ALA A 28 14.96 -0.81 -7.53
C ALA A 28 14.39 0.47 -8.19
N ALA A 29 13.59 0.32 -9.25
CA ALA A 29 12.93 1.46 -9.89
C ALA A 29 11.92 2.17 -8.95
N LEU A 30 11.16 1.41 -8.15
CA LEU A 30 10.24 1.99 -7.16
C LEU A 30 10.97 2.73 -6.05
N ILE A 31 12.11 2.19 -5.57
CA ILE A 31 12.95 2.84 -4.56
C ILE A 31 13.51 4.15 -5.13
N ALA A 32 14.08 4.13 -6.33
CA ALA A 32 14.61 5.33 -6.98
C ALA A 32 13.53 6.40 -7.18
N ALA A 33 12.31 6.00 -7.58
CA ALA A 33 11.18 6.92 -7.71
C ALA A 33 10.74 7.51 -6.36
N ALA A 34 10.78 6.73 -5.28
CA ALA A 34 10.49 7.24 -3.95
C ALA A 34 11.56 8.27 -3.50
N GLU A 35 12.84 7.96 -3.71
CA GLU A 35 13.97 8.83 -3.32
C GLU A 35 14.00 10.14 -4.12
N ALA A 36 13.64 10.09 -5.42
CA ALA A 36 13.53 11.29 -6.26
C ALA A 36 12.47 12.28 -5.74
N GLY A 37 11.49 11.82 -4.96
CA GLY A 37 10.46 12.66 -4.37
C GLY A 37 9.40 13.10 -5.37
N GLY A 38 8.91 14.34 -5.23
CA GLY A 38 7.89 14.91 -6.13
C GLY A 38 6.43 14.70 -5.70
N ARG A 39 6.19 13.96 -4.61
CA ARG A 39 4.88 13.86 -3.97
C ARG A 39 4.87 14.69 -2.68
N PRO A 40 3.73 15.29 -2.29
CA PRO A 40 3.60 15.93 -0.99
C PRO A 40 3.93 14.95 0.13
N VAL A 41 4.59 15.45 1.17
CA VAL A 41 5.04 14.66 2.31
C VAL A 41 4.49 15.30 3.58
N ALA A 42 3.88 14.49 4.44
CA ALA A 42 3.44 14.88 5.77
C ALA A 42 4.22 14.12 6.85
N ASP A 43 4.54 14.81 7.93
CA ASP A 43 5.06 14.19 9.15
C ASP A 43 3.95 13.46 9.90
N MET A 44 4.27 12.26 10.38
CA MET A 44 3.39 11.39 11.14
C MET A 44 4.10 11.05 12.46
N PRO A 45 3.92 11.88 13.51
CA PRO A 45 4.51 11.62 14.81
C PRO A 45 3.85 10.41 15.49
N ASP A 46 4.66 9.57 16.12
CA ASP A 46 4.20 8.53 17.02
C ASP A 46 3.91 9.07 18.43
N ALA A 47 3.36 8.22 19.30
CA ALA A 47 3.05 8.62 20.68
C ALA A 47 4.29 9.00 21.52
N GLU A 48 5.49 8.61 21.08
CA GLU A 48 6.78 8.89 21.74
C GLU A 48 7.49 10.12 21.15
N GLY A 49 6.88 10.79 20.16
CA GLY A 49 7.41 12.01 19.52
C GLY A 49 8.42 11.77 18.41
N ARG A 50 8.63 10.53 17.95
CA ARG A 50 9.41 10.22 16.74
C ARG A 50 8.52 10.35 15.52
N SER A 51 9.07 10.83 14.40
CA SER A 51 8.28 11.04 13.17
C SER A 51 8.61 9.98 12.11
N SER A 52 7.58 9.47 11.44
CA SER A 52 7.70 8.87 10.10
C SER A 52 7.14 9.85 9.07
N THR A 53 7.47 9.69 7.80
CA THR A 53 6.86 10.54 6.75
C THR A 53 5.93 9.74 5.85
N LEU A 54 4.87 10.40 5.41
CA LEU A 54 3.82 9.82 4.58
C LEU A 54 3.57 10.68 3.34
N SER A 55 3.63 10.05 2.17
CA SER A 55 2.98 10.57 0.97
C SER A 55 1.71 9.77 0.73
N LEU A 56 0.57 10.44 0.57
CA LEU A 56 -0.75 9.84 0.32
C LEU A 56 -1.39 10.51 -0.89
N TRP A 57 -1.96 9.72 -1.79
CA TRP A 57 -2.64 10.23 -3.00
C TRP A 57 -3.67 9.23 -3.53
N THR A 58 -4.62 9.71 -4.33
CA THR A 58 -5.78 8.92 -4.79
C THR A 58 -5.77 8.62 -6.29
N ASP A 59 -4.89 9.23 -7.06
CA ASP A 59 -4.73 8.92 -8.48
C ASP A 59 -3.72 7.78 -8.70
N ALA A 60 -3.90 6.98 -9.74
CA ALA A 60 -2.88 5.98 -10.10
C ALA A 60 -1.59 6.66 -10.58
N GLY A 61 -1.70 7.74 -11.35
CA GLY A 61 -0.56 8.46 -11.93
C GLY A 61 0.15 7.68 -13.06
N GLU A 62 1.05 8.37 -13.77
CA GLU A 62 1.85 7.82 -14.89
C GLU A 62 3.31 7.54 -14.49
N ASP A 63 3.53 7.25 -13.20
CA ASP A 63 4.84 6.93 -12.64
C ASP A 63 4.97 5.43 -12.32
N PRO A 64 6.12 4.95 -11.82
CA PRO A 64 6.30 3.54 -11.47
C PRO A 64 5.26 3.02 -10.45
N PHE A 65 4.77 3.85 -9.53
CA PHE A 65 3.74 3.45 -8.57
C PHE A 65 2.39 3.24 -9.27
N GLY A 66 2.06 4.09 -10.24
CA GLY A 66 0.89 3.92 -11.09
C GLY A 66 0.95 2.67 -11.97
N ALA A 67 2.14 2.33 -12.47
CA ALA A 67 2.35 1.09 -13.22
C ALA A 67 2.14 -0.15 -12.33
N VAL A 68 2.64 -0.13 -11.08
CA VAL A 68 2.40 -1.20 -10.10
C VAL A 68 0.91 -1.33 -9.77
N THR A 69 0.26 -0.21 -9.44
CA THR A 69 -1.15 -0.15 -9.03
C THR A 69 -2.07 -0.73 -10.10
N ARG A 70 -1.78 -0.45 -11.38
CA ARG A 70 -2.56 -0.92 -12.54
C ARG A 70 -2.08 -2.26 -13.10
N SER A 71 -1.03 -2.86 -12.53
CA SER A 71 -0.45 -4.08 -13.08
C SER A 71 -1.42 -5.27 -12.95
N VAL A 72 -1.42 -6.16 -13.94
CA VAL A 72 -2.22 -7.39 -13.93
C VAL A 72 -1.96 -8.22 -12.67
N ARG A 73 -0.72 -8.21 -12.17
CA ARG A 73 -0.33 -8.90 -10.93
C ARG A 73 -1.12 -8.41 -9.72
N ILE A 74 -1.27 -7.10 -9.56
CA ILE A 74 -1.99 -6.47 -8.44
C ILE A 74 -3.49 -6.56 -8.67
N VAL A 75 -3.99 -6.11 -9.83
CA VAL A 75 -5.43 -6.04 -10.12
C VAL A 75 -6.06 -7.43 -10.06
N THR A 76 -5.49 -8.42 -10.75
CA THR A 76 -6.02 -9.80 -10.71
C THR A 76 -5.91 -10.39 -9.31
N GLY A 77 -4.82 -10.13 -8.59
CA GLY A 77 -4.65 -10.59 -7.21
C GLY A 77 -5.72 -10.02 -6.26
N ALA A 78 -5.94 -8.71 -6.31
CA ALA A 78 -6.95 -8.04 -5.49
C ALA A 78 -8.37 -8.56 -5.80
N ARG A 79 -8.71 -8.72 -7.08
CA ARG A 79 -9.98 -9.33 -7.51
C ARG A 79 -10.14 -10.76 -6.99
N MET A 80 -9.08 -11.56 -6.98
CA MET A 80 -9.12 -12.93 -6.43
C MET A 80 -9.39 -12.94 -4.93
N LEU A 81 -8.76 -12.03 -4.17
CA LEU A 81 -8.95 -11.94 -2.71
C LEU A 81 -10.35 -11.42 -2.35
N LEU A 82 -10.78 -10.35 -3.00
CA LEU A 82 -12.04 -9.67 -2.71
C LEU A 82 -13.26 -10.31 -3.37
N ARG A 83 -13.05 -11.13 -4.40
CA ARG A 83 -14.09 -11.81 -5.19
C ARG A 83 -15.06 -10.84 -5.86
N ASP A 84 -14.55 -9.66 -6.20
CA ASP A 84 -15.30 -8.58 -6.84
C ASP A 84 -14.43 -7.84 -7.85
N ASP A 85 -15.03 -6.94 -8.63
CA ASP A 85 -14.31 -5.89 -9.33
C ASP A 85 -13.61 -4.96 -8.32
N VAL A 86 -12.50 -4.34 -8.73
CA VAL A 86 -11.70 -3.49 -7.84
C VAL A 86 -11.37 -2.17 -8.53
N TYR A 87 -11.20 -1.14 -7.72
CA TYR A 87 -10.71 0.16 -8.15
C TYR A 87 -9.60 0.64 -7.21
N HIS A 88 -8.86 1.64 -7.64
CA HIS A 88 -7.83 2.27 -6.81
C HIS A 88 -8.48 3.31 -5.89
N TRP A 89 -8.35 3.12 -4.58
CA TRP A 89 -8.82 4.08 -3.58
C TRP A 89 -7.74 5.11 -3.23
N HIS A 90 -6.59 4.64 -2.76
CA HIS A 90 -5.40 5.47 -2.58
C HIS A 90 -4.14 4.63 -2.59
N SER A 91 -3.01 5.30 -2.83
CA SER A 91 -1.67 4.77 -2.65
C SER A 91 -0.93 5.61 -1.62
N LYS A 92 -0.03 4.95 -0.89
CA LYS A 92 0.79 5.61 0.12
C LYS A 92 2.22 5.13 0.11
N ILE A 93 3.16 6.05 0.35
CA ILE A 93 4.56 5.73 0.66
C ILE A 93 4.79 6.10 2.11
N MET A 94 5.06 5.08 2.92
CA MET A 94 5.49 5.22 4.31
C MET A 94 7.01 5.18 4.34
N ARG A 95 7.66 6.21 4.88
CA ARG A 95 9.11 6.23 5.07
C ARG A 95 9.42 6.25 6.55
N LYS A 96 10.20 5.26 6.97
CA LYS A 96 10.73 5.13 8.32
C LYS A 96 12.24 5.24 8.26
N GLU A 97 12.74 6.37 8.74
CA GLU A 97 14.19 6.58 8.77
C GLU A 97 14.86 5.58 9.72
N PRO A 98 16.03 5.03 9.35
CA PRO A 98 16.76 4.11 10.22
C PRO A 98 16.96 4.71 11.61
N ARG A 99 16.66 3.92 12.65
CA ARG A 99 16.86 4.24 14.08
C ARG A 99 15.98 5.35 14.66
N VAL A 100 15.42 6.25 13.85
CA VAL A 100 14.68 7.43 14.33
C VAL A 100 13.22 7.48 13.88
N GLY A 101 12.80 6.62 12.95
CA GLY A 101 11.42 6.56 12.47
C GLY A 101 10.42 6.18 13.57
N GLY A 102 9.28 6.87 13.57
CA GLY A 102 8.20 6.63 14.52
C GLY A 102 7.48 5.28 14.34
N ALA A 103 6.79 4.84 15.39
CA ALA A 103 5.83 3.74 15.30
C ALA A 103 4.71 4.08 14.30
N TRP A 104 4.16 3.04 13.68
CA TRP A 104 2.87 3.15 13.00
C TRP A 104 1.90 2.45 13.93
N GLU A 105 1.12 3.23 14.66
CA GLU A 105 0.37 2.75 15.81
C GLU A 105 -0.64 1.67 15.42
N TRP A 106 -1.07 0.87 16.38
CA TRP A 106 -2.10 -0.15 16.13
C TRP A 106 -3.43 0.50 15.77
N HIS A 107 -4.01 0.14 14.62
CA HIS A 107 -5.29 0.66 14.15
C HIS A 107 -5.95 -0.32 13.17
N GLN A 108 -7.19 0.00 12.81
CA GLN A 108 -7.88 -0.57 11.66
C GLN A 108 -8.08 0.53 10.61
N ASP A 109 -7.79 0.21 9.35
CA ASP A 109 -7.82 1.18 8.27
C ASP A 109 -9.25 1.69 7.95
N TYR A 110 -10.26 0.80 7.91
CA TYR A 110 -11.62 1.14 7.47
C TYR A 110 -12.27 2.26 8.29
N GLY A 111 -12.01 2.34 9.59
CA GLY A 111 -12.57 3.39 10.45
C GLY A 111 -12.22 4.79 9.95
N TYR A 112 -10.99 4.99 9.46
CA TYR A 112 -10.58 6.26 8.85
C TYR A 112 -11.27 6.47 7.51
N TRP A 113 -11.30 5.44 6.66
CA TRP A 113 -11.88 5.57 5.31
C TRP A 113 -13.37 5.88 5.32
N TYR A 114 -14.11 5.37 6.31
CA TYR A 114 -15.51 5.71 6.50
C TYR A 114 -15.70 7.22 6.70
N HIS A 115 -14.82 7.85 7.46
CA HIS A 115 -14.82 9.30 7.65
C HIS A 115 -14.36 10.07 6.39
N ASP A 116 -13.57 9.42 5.52
CA ASP A 116 -13.15 9.95 4.22
C ASP A 116 -14.17 9.67 3.08
N GLY A 117 -15.36 9.15 3.41
CA GLY A 117 -16.45 8.94 2.45
C GLY A 117 -16.54 7.54 1.85
N CYS A 118 -15.67 6.60 2.25
CA CYS A 118 -15.79 5.19 1.89
C CYS A 118 -16.83 4.51 2.80
N LEU A 119 -18.12 4.70 2.48
CA LEU A 119 -19.23 4.15 3.27
C LEU A 119 -19.28 2.62 3.27
N ALA A 120 -18.72 1.99 2.25
CA ALA A 120 -18.45 0.56 2.18
C ALA A 120 -17.28 0.32 1.22
N PRO A 121 -16.24 -0.44 1.61
CA PRO A 121 -15.15 -0.82 0.74
C PRO A 121 -15.60 -2.02 -0.10
N ARG A 122 -16.50 -1.76 -1.04
CA ARG A 122 -16.96 -2.70 -2.06
C ARG A 122 -16.32 -2.33 -3.38
#